data_AF-A0A2D3V6Q5-F1
#
_entry.id   AF-A0A2D3V6Q5-F1
#
_cell.length_a   1.000
_cell.length_b   1.000
_cell.length_c   1.000
_cell.angle_alpha   90.00
_cell.angle_beta   90.00
_cell.angle_gamma   90.00
#
_symmetry.space_group_name_H-M   'P 1'
#
loop_
_entity.id
_entity.type
_entity.pdbx_description
1 polymer ?
#
loop_
_entity_poly.entity_id
_entity_poly.type
_entity_poly.pdbx_seq_one_letter_code
_entity_poly.pdbx_strand_id
1 'polypeptide(L)'
;MLSTKAVGDLLSHNRDERLCRRWYLITPNGTLLAYSQPTNINDLRKQAAIAAICWQQHESRGSAGRLTGEYDEEIAEDAEQNPLHVLTIESEDANVIMRRVQEHLLLVLEGGVPPRRNGFERRITAEGVDGSQLRSHQGDGHTDVANPVKAEHDGSSVAANVLRLQRTKMDALAAILRADFEQTGFKMPDVGGATVF
;
A
#
# COMPACT_ATOMS: atom_id res chain seq x y z
N MET A 1 -8.89 -22.70 -11.05
CA MET A 1 -7.82 -22.76 -10.02
C MET A 1 -6.86 -21.63 -10.28
N LEU A 2 -6.61 -20.79 -9.29
CA LEU A 2 -5.64 -19.71 -9.37
C LEU A 2 -4.24 -20.30 -9.60
N SER A 3 -3.69 -20.15 -10.79
CA SER A 3 -2.35 -20.64 -11.11
C SER A 3 -1.34 -19.54 -10.79
N THR A 4 -0.34 -19.82 -9.94
CA THR A 4 0.76 -18.88 -9.67
C THR A 4 1.46 -18.42 -10.94
N LYS A 5 1.50 -19.29 -11.96
CA LYS A 5 1.98 -18.95 -13.30
C LYS A 5 1.07 -17.96 -13.99
N ALA A 6 -0.25 -18.20 -14.02
CA ALA A 6 -1.21 -17.29 -14.66
C ALA A 6 -1.22 -15.90 -13.99
N VAL A 7 -1.10 -15.86 -12.66
CA VAL A 7 -0.97 -14.62 -11.90
C VAL A 7 0.36 -13.94 -12.21
N GLY A 8 1.47 -14.67 -12.21
CA GLY A 8 2.78 -14.14 -12.60
C GLY A 8 2.77 -13.55 -14.02
N ASP A 9 2.15 -14.26 -14.96
CA ASP A 9 1.96 -13.80 -16.34
C ASP A 9 1.12 -12.51 -16.36
N LEU A 10 -0.03 -12.46 -15.67
CA LEU A 10 -0.86 -11.25 -15.55
C LEU A 10 -0.06 -10.05 -15.01
N LEU A 11 0.72 -10.26 -13.95
CA LEU A 11 1.57 -9.22 -13.36
C LEU A 11 2.66 -8.75 -14.36
N SER A 12 3.25 -9.68 -15.10
CA SER A 12 4.22 -9.39 -16.16
C SER A 12 3.63 -8.58 -17.31
N HIS A 13 2.41 -8.89 -17.76
CA HIS A 13 1.75 -8.15 -18.84
C HIS A 13 1.40 -6.70 -18.45
N ASN A 14 1.21 -6.43 -17.14
CA ASN A 14 0.91 -5.09 -16.63
C ASN A 14 2.16 -4.26 -16.30
N ARG A 15 3.36 -4.81 -16.52
CA ARG A 15 4.62 -4.12 -16.31
C ARG A 15 4.89 -3.12 -17.43
N ASP A 16 5.43 -1.96 -17.04
CA ASP A 16 6.00 -0.95 -17.92
C ASP A 16 7.26 -0.38 -17.29
N GLU A 17 8.35 -0.24 -18.04
CA GLU A 17 9.67 0.17 -17.50
C GLU A 17 9.68 1.59 -16.90
N ARG A 18 8.70 2.43 -17.26
CA ARG A 18 8.63 3.83 -16.82
C ARG A 18 7.60 3.99 -15.71
N LEU A 19 6.39 3.51 -15.92
CA LEU A 19 5.26 3.78 -15.06
C LEU A 19 5.08 2.73 -13.97
N CYS A 20 5.08 1.44 -14.34
CA CYS A 20 4.77 0.31 -13.46
C CYS A 20 5.87 -0.73 -13.55
N ARG A 21 7.02 -0.44 -12.94
CA ARG A 21 8.27 -1.19 -13.15
C ARG A 21 8.16 -2.63 -12.67
N ARG A 22 7.51 -2.84 -11.53
CA ARG A 22 7.38 -4.18 -10.92
C ARG A 22 6.06 -4.32 -10.19
N TRP A 23 5.50 -5.51 -10.32
CA TRP A 23 4.31 -5.94 -9.59
C TRP A 23 4.63 -7.20 -8.81
N TYR A 24 4.13 -7.30 -7.59
CA TYR A 24 4.26 -8.52 -6.80
C TYR A 24 3.14 -8.67 -5.77
N LEU A 25 2.82 -9.93 -5.47
CA LEU A 25 1.89 -10.33 -4.44
C LEU A 25 2.67 -10.86 -3.25
N ILE A 26 2.39 -10.32 -2.06
CA ILE A 26 2.98 -10.77 -0.80
C ILE A 26 1.90 -10.98 0.24
N THR A 27 2.19 -11.81 1.24
CA THR A 27 1.46 -11.77 2.50
C THR A 27 1.92 -10.58 3.34
N PRO A 28 1.10 -10.10 4.30
CA PRO A 28 1.54 -9.08 5.26
C PRO A 28 2.81 -9.47 6.06
N ASN A 29 3.15 -10.76 6.12
CA ASN A 29 4.36 -11.27 6.78
C ASN A 29 5.60 -11.27 5.87
N GLY A 30 5.49 -10.80 4.62
CA GLY A 30 6.60 -10.70 3.67
C GLY A 30 6.86 -11.95 2.81
N THR A 31 5.96 -12.95 2.84
CA THR A 31 6.07 -14.11 1.94
C THR A 31 5.69 -13.69 0.53
N LEU A 32 6.64 -13.77 -0.41
CA LEU A 32 6.42 -13.52 -1.83
C LEU A 32 5.69 -14.69 -2.51
N LEU A 33 4.53 -14.41 -3.10
CA LEU A 33 3.64 -15.42 -3.70
C LEU A 33 3.73 -15.43 -5.24
N ALA A 34 3.70 -14.26 -5.86
CA ALA A 34 3.81 -14.09 -7.32
C ALA A 34 4.44 -12.74 -7.64
N TYR A 35 5.03 -12.62 -8.83
CA TYR A 35 5.72 -11.40 -9.25
C TYR A 35 5.84 -11.30 -10.77
N SER A 36 5.96 -10.06 -11.26
CA SER A 36 6.27 -9.77 -12.65
C SER A 36 7.72 -10.13 -12.97
N GLN A 37 7.92 -10.88 -14.06
CA GLN A 37 9.21 -11.12 -14.71
C GLN A 37 9.48 -10.10 -15.83
N PRO A 38 10.75 -9.86 -16.21
CA PRO A 38 11.99 -10.35 -15.57
C PRO A 38 12.39 -9.57 -14.31
N THR A 39 12.70 -10.25 -13.20
CA THR A 39 13.15 -9.62 -11.95
C THR A 39 14.18 -10.50 -11.24
N ASN A 40 15.15 -9.90 -10.53
CA ASN A 40 16.03 -10.62 -9.62
C ASN A 40 15.27 -11.00 -8.34
N ILE A 41 15.03 -12.30 -8.14
CA ILE A 41 14.26 -12.80 -7.01
C ILE A 41 14.88 -12.46 -5.65
N ASN A 42 16.21 -12.36 -5.55
CA ASN A 42 16.89 -12.05 -4.28
C ASN A 42 16.63 -10.60 -3.86
N ASP A 43 16.69 -9.67 -4.80
CA ASP A 43 16.41 -8.26 -4.51
C ASP A 43 14.92 -8.05 -4.26
N LEU A 44 14.06 -8.75 -5.02
CA LEU A 44 12.62 -8.68 -4.82
C LEU A 44 12.19 -9.22 -3.46
N ARG A 45 12.83 -10.28 -2.94
CA ARG A 45 12.57 -10.78 -1.59
C ARG A 45 12.95 -9.75 -0.51
N LYS A 46 14.07 -9.03 -0.68
CA LYS A 46 14.45 -7.93 0.22
C LYS A 46 13.41 -6.81 0.18
N GLN A 47 12.98 -6.41 -1.02
CA GLN A 47 11.94 -5.39 -1.20
C GLN A 47 10.60 -5.82 -0.59
N ALA A 48 10.18 -7.07 -0.80
CA ALA A 48 8.97 -7.65 -0.21
C ALA A 48 9.01 -7.63 1.33
N ALA A 49 10.15 -7.97 1.93
CA ALA A 49 10.33 -7.90 3.38
C ALA A 49 10.20 -6.45 3.89
N ILE A 50 10.82 -5.48 3.21
CA ILE A 50 10.71 -4.07 3.57
C ILE A 50 9.26 -3.59 3.44
N ALA A 51 8.58 -3.93 2.34
CA ALA A 51 7.19 -3.57 2.12
C ALA A 51 6.27 -4.13 3.22
N ALA A 52 6.45 -5.39 3.61
CA ALA A 52 5.72 -6.03 4.70
C ALA A 52 5.96 -5.31 6.05
N ILE A 53 7.22 -5.00 6.38
CA ILE A 53 7.55 -4.25 7.61
C ILE A 53 6.87 -2.88 7.60
N CYS A 54 6.95 -2.14 6.48
CA CYS A 54 6.30 -0.85 6.34
C CYS A 54 4.77 -0.96 6.50
N TRP A 55 4.15 -1.97 5.89
CA TRP A 55 2.72 -2.22 6.04
C TRP A 55 2.33 -2.47 7.50
N GLN A 56 2.99 -3.42 8.16
CA GLN A 56 2.71 -3.80 9.55
C GLN A 56 2.91 -2.65 10.54
N GLN A 57 3.91 -1.79 10.32
CA GLN A 57 4.14 -0.60 11.14
C GLN A 57 2.96 0.38 11.08
N HIS A 58 2.36 0.57 9.90
CA HIS A 58 1.22 1.45 9.73
C HIS A 58 -0.09 0.82 10.19
N GLU A 59 -0.24 -0.49 10.01
CA GLU A 59 -1.37 -1.24 10.53
C GLU A 59 -1.42 -1.22 12.06
N SER A 60 -0.29 -1.49 12.74
CA SER A 60 -0.19 -1.44 14.20
C SER A 60 -0.44 -0.05 14.79
N ARG A 61 -0.15 1.02 14.04
CA ARG A 61 -0.39 2.41 14.49
C ARG A 61 -1.87 2.79 14.48
N GLY A 62 -2.66 2.23 13.57
CA GLY A 62 -4.12 2.35 13.62
C GLY A 62 -4.70 1.68 14.87
N SER A 63 -4.06 0.60 15.34
CA SER A 63 -4.48 -0.17 16.52
C SER A 63 -3.97 0.40 17.86
N ALA A 64 -2.82 1.08 17.89
CA ALA A 64 -2.16 1.53 19.12
C ALA A 64 -2.74 2.82 19.74
N GLY A 65 -3.54 3.60 18.98
CA GLY A 65 -4.33 4.70 19.55
C GLY A 65 -5.41 4.27 20.55
N ARG A 66 -5.61 2.94 20.73
CA ARG A 66 -6.62 2.34 21.60
C ARG A 66 -6.27 2.27 23.09
N LEU A 67 -5.01 2.46 23.51
CA LEU A 67 -4.58 2.12 24.88
C LEU A 67 -4.28 3.32 25.81
N THR A 68 -4.38 4.57 25.33
CA THR A 68 -4.03 5.76 26.12
C THR A 68 -5.14 6.80 26.24
N GLY A 69 -6.40 6.45 25.98
CA GLY A 69 -7.56 7.34 26.14
C GLY A 69 -8.20 7.21 27.51
N GLU A 70 -7.67 7.90 28.51
CA GLU A 70 -8.37 8.21 29.76
C GLU A 70 -9.43 9.30 29.47
N TYR A 71 -10.71 8.95 29.70
CA TYR A 71 -11.91 9.81 29.75
C TYR A 71 -12.26 10.65 28.49
N ASP A 72 -13.09 10.09 27.60
CA ASP A 72 -14.28 10.81 27.08
C ASP A 72 -15.24 9.79 26.43
N GLU A 73 -16.24 9.36 27.20
CA GLU A 73 -17.39 8.61 26.70
C GLU A 73 -18.31 9.60 26.00
N GLU A 74 -18.20 9.71 24.67
CA GLU A 74 -19.29 9.94 23.70
C GLU A 74 -18.67 10.35 22.34
N ILE A 75 -19.02 9.62 21.26
CA ILE A 75 -18.62 9.83 19.84
C ILE A 75 -17.26 9.21 19.42
N ALA A 76 -17.15 7.88 19.36
CA ALA A 76 -16.05 7.22 18.64
C ALA A 76 -16.40 5.85 18.04
N GLU A 77 -17.60 5.68 17.46
CA GLU A 77 -17.93 4.45 16.71
C GLU A 77 -17.26 4.40 15.31
N ASP A 78 -16.78 5.53 14.78
CA ASP A 78 -16.14 5.62 13.46
C ASP A 78 -14.65 5.27 13.44
N ALA A 79 -13.96 5.38 14.58
CA ALA A 79 -12.51 5.10 14.66
C ALA A 79 -12.19 3.59 14.62
N GLU A 80 -13.21 2.74 14.74
CA GLU A 80 -13.07 1.29 14.77
C GLU A 80 -13.12 0.62 13.38
N GLN A 81 -13.54 1.34 12.34
CA GLN A 81 -14.08 0.70 11.13
C GLN A 81 -13.19 0.78 9.88
N ASN A 82 -12.05 1.49 9.94
CA ASN A 82 -11.30 1.81 8.73
C ASN A 82 -9.88 1.23 8.71
N PRO A 83 -9.73 -0.10 8.49
CA PRO A 83 -8.42 -0.75 8.46
C PRO A 83 -7.56 -0.23 7.30
N LEU A 84 -6.24 -0.30 7.46
CA LEU A 84 -5.29 0.06 6.42
C LEU A 84 -5.59 -0.72 5.13
N HIS A 85 -5.85 0.02 4.06
CA HIS A 85 -6.24 -0.55 2.77
C HIS A 85 -5.24 -0.20 1.66
N VAL A 86 -4.69 1.01 1.68
CA VAL A 86 -3.64 1.44 0.75
C VAL A 86 -2.53 2.15 1.51
N LEU A 87 -1.27 1.85 1.17
CA LEU A 87 -0.10 2.54 1.66
C LEU A 87 0.75 2.99 0.47
N THR A 88 0.90 4.30 0.31
CA THR A 88 1.71 4.92 -0.74
C THR A 88 2.98 5.51 -0.13
N ILE A 89 4.14 5.15 -0.68
CA ILE A 89 5.45 5.69 -0.32
C ILE A 89 6.02 6.39 -1.55
N GLU A 90 6.19 7.69 -1.48
CA GLU A 90 6.79 8.51 -2.53
C GLU A 90 8.25 8.81 -2.19
N SER A 91 9.17 8.37 -3.03
CA SER A 91 10.62 8.57 -2.90
C SER A 91 11.19 9.30 -4.12
N GLU A 92 12.46 9.70 -4.05
CA GLU A 92 13.13 10.43 -5.13
C GLU A 92 13.17 9.65 -6.47
N ASP A 93 13.25 8.33 -6.40
CA ASP A 93 13.54 7.43 -7.52
C ASP A 93 12.39 6.47 -7.89
N ALA A 94 11.41 6.32 -7.01
CA ALA A 94 10.25 5.45 -7.19
C ALA A 94 9.06 5.84 -6.30
N ASN A 95 7.88 5.42 -6.73
CA ASN A 95 6.69 5.33 -5.89
C ASN A 95 6.41 3.86 -5.58
N VAL A 96 6.14 3.54 -4.32
CA VAL A 96 5.67 2.20 -3.93
C VAL A 96 4.24 2.32 -3.45
N ILE A 97 3.33 1.57 -4.07
CA ILE A 97 1.93 1.51 -3.66
C ILE A 97 1.64 0.07 -3.24
N MET A 98 1.17 -0.10 -2.01
CA MET A 98 0.70 -1.37 -1.45
C MET A 98 -0.81 -1.27 -1.27
N ARG A 99 -1.55 -2.29 -1.73
CA ARG A 99 -3.01 -2.35 -1.61
C ARG A 99 -3.44 -3.70 -1.10
N ARG A 100 -4.36 -3.72 -0.14
CA ARG A 100 -5.00 -4.94 0.35
C ARG A 100 -5.97 -5.47 -0.70
N VAL A 101 -5.77 -6.73 -1.10
CA VAL A 101 -6.64 -7.44 -2.07
C VAL A 101 -7.54 -8.44 -1.35
N GLN A 102 -7.00 -9.09 -0.31
CA GLN A 102 -7.72 -9.87 0.71
C GLN A 102 -7.08 -9.61 2.07
N GLU A 103 -7.70 -10.06 3.16
CA GLU A 103 -7.21 -9.85 4.54
C GLU A 103 -5.72 -10.16 4.72
N HIS A 104 -5.25 -11.27 4.15
CA HIS A 104 -3.86 -11.72 4.22
C HIS A 104 -3.10 -11.65 2.88
N LEU A 105 -3.53 -10.79 1.97
CA LEU A 105 -2.92 -10.67 0.64
C LEU A 105 -2.79 -9.21 0.20
N LEU A 106 -1.55 -8.79 -0.07
CA LEU A 106 -1.21 -7.46 -0.56
C LEU A 106 -0.72 -7.53 -2.00
N LEU A 107 -1.22 -6.61 -2.82
CA LEU A 107 -0.66 -6.29 -4.13
C LEU A 107 0.24 -5.07 -3.99
N VAL A 108 1.45 -5.18 -4.54
CA VAL A 108 2.45 -4.12 -4.47
C VAL A 108 2.90 -3.74 -5.87
N LEU A 109 2.97 -2.43 -6.09
CA LEU A 109 3.49 -1.80 -7.30
C LEU A 109 4.71 -0.97 -6.94
N GLU A 110 5.82 -1.22 -7.61
CA GLU A 110 6.95 -0.30 -7.69
C GLU A 110 6.84 0.46 -9.03
N GLY A 111 6.56 1.75 -8.95
CA GLY A 111 6.40 2.63 -10.09
C GLY A 111 7.58 3.59 -10.24
N GLY A 112 7.94 3.93 -11.47
CA GLY A 112 8.94 4.96 -11.72
C GLY A 112 8.37 6.36 -11.52
N VAL A 113 9.26 7.33 -11.34
CA VAL A 113 8.89 8.73 -11.14
C VAL A 113 9.67 9.60 -12.14
N PRO A 114 9.08 10.70 -12.61
CA PRO A 114 9.84 11.72 -13.34
C PRO A 114 10.97 12.27 -12.46
N PRO A 115 12.05 12.82 -13.05
CA PRO A 115 13.10 13.50 -12.28
C PRO A 115 12.49 14.55 -11.34
N ARG A 116 12.73 14.39 -10.04
CA ARG A 116 12.23 15.31 -9.01
C ARG A 116 13.23 16.45 -8.81
N ARG A 117 12.73 17.61 -8.38
CA ARG A 117 13.58 18.76 -8.04
C ARG A 117 14.42 18.41 -6.79
N ASN A 118 15.59 19.03 -6.67
CA ASN A 118 16.40 18.94 -5.45
C ASN A 118 15.56 19.40 -4.24
N GLY A 119 15.57 18.63 -3.16
CA GLY A 119 14.76 18.90 -1.96
C GLY A 119 13.39 18.21 -1.94
N PHE A 120 13.19 17.14 -2.73
CA PHE A 120 11.97 16.33 -2.63
C PHE A 120 11.89 15.66 -1.24
N GLU A 121 10.83 15.94 -0.50
CA GLU A 121 10.57 15.29 0.78
C GLU A 121 9.83 13.97 0.60
N ARG A 122 10.42 12.88 1.09
CA ARG A 122 9.77 11.58 1.15
C ARG A 122 8.41 11.69 1.85
N ARG A 123 7.36 11.22 1.19
CA ARG A 123 5.99 11.23 1.71
C ARG A 123 5.47 9.80 1.86
N ILE A 124 4.77 9.55 2.96
CA ILE A 124 4.05 8.29 3.18
C ILE A 124 2.58 8.64 3.45
N THR A 125 1.68 8.04 2.70
CA THR A 125 0.24 8.22 2.83
C THR A 125 -0.41 6.86 3.09
N ALA A 126 -1.07 6.75 4.24
CA ALA A 126 -1.88 5.60 4.60
C ALA A 126 -3.35 5.94 4.37
N GLU A 127 -4.10 5.06 3.73
CA GLU A 127 -5.51 5.24 3.40
C GLU A 127 -6.29 4.02 3.87
N GLY A 128 -7.45 4.26 4.45
CA GLY A 128 -8.38 3.20 4.82
C GLY A 128 -9.25 2.74 3.65
N VAL A 129 -10.19 1.83 3.91
CA VAL A 129 -11.13 1.26 2.94
C VAL A 129 -11.93 2.36 2.23
N ASP A 130 -12.31 3.41 2.96
CA ASP A 130 -13.10 4.54 2.44
C ASP A 130 -12.25 5.56 1.65
N GLY A 131 -10.94 5.31 1.52
CA GLY A 131 -9.99 6.24 0.90
C GLY A 131 -9.64 7.46 1.76
N SER A 132 -10.18 7.54 2.98
CA SER A 132 -9.78 8.57 3.94
C SER A 132 -8.35 8.33 4.43
N GLN A 133 -7.58 9.41 4.57
CA GLN A 133 -6.20 9.33 5.02
C GLN A 133 -6.16 8.99 6.51
N LEU A 134 -5.49 7.88 6.83
CA LEU A 134 -5.18 7.50 8.20
C LEU A 134 -4.06 8.44 8.69
N ARG A 135 -4.31 9.15 9.78
CA ARG A 135 -3.39 10.18 10.32
C ARG A 135 -1.96 9.64 10.41
N SER A 136 -1.07 10.19 9.57
CA SER A 136 0.37 9.98 9.68
C SER A 136 0.93 11.03 10.62
N HIS A 137 1.40 10.63 11.80
CA HIS A 137 2.15 11.52 12.69
C HIS A 137 3.50 11.87 12.04
N GLN A 138 3.58 13.07 11.45
CA GLN A 138 4.83 13.68 11.03
C GLN A 138 5.25 14.67 12.13
N GLY A 139 6.18 14.24 12.99
CA GLY A 139 6.95 15.09 13.91
C GLY A 139 6.19 15.81 15.01
N ASP A 140 6.38 15.39 16.26
CA ASP A 140 5.97 16.15 17.44
C ASP A 140 6.95 17.32 17.63
N GLY A 141 6.43 18.54 17.71
CA GLY A 141 7.24 19.75 17.75
C GLY A 141 6.45 21.06 17.84
N HIS A 142 5.57 21.18 18.84
CA HIS A 142 5.10 22.42 19.48
C HIS A 142 4.11 23.35 18.71
N THR A 143 2.85 23.29 19.18
CA THR A 143 1.79 24.32 19.35
C THR A 143 1.69 25.53 18.41
N ASP A 144 0.46 25.67 17.88
CA ASP A 144 -0.41 26.86 17.90
C ASP A 144 -0.87 27.50 16.58
N VAL A 145 -2.18 27.73 16.59
CA VAL A 145 -3.04 28.61 15.79
C VAL A 145 -3.46 28.13 14.39
N ALA A 146 -4.77 27.89 14.30
CA ALA A 146 -5.56 27.75 13.09
C ALA A 146 -5.25 28.84 12.06
N ASN A 147 -4.90 28.42 10.85
CA ASN A 147 -4.94 29.29 9.69
C ASN A 147 -5.19 28.44 8.43
N PRO A 148 -6.21 28.73 7.60
CA PRO A 148 -6.45 28.00 6.35
C PRO A 148 -5.51 28.55 5.28
N VAL A 149 -4.21 28.21 5.40
CA VAL A 149 -3.24 28.58 4.37
C VAL A 149 -3.31 27.51 3.29
N LYS A 150 -3.87 27.93 2.15
CA LYS A 150 -3.62 27.41 0.79
C LYS A 150 -2.49 26.39 0.77
N ALA A 151 -2.83 25.13 0.58
CA ALA A 151 -1.87 24.14 0.11
C ALA A 151 -1.39 24.61 -1.27
N GLU A 152 -0.20 25.20 -1.30
CA GLU A 152 0.50 25.54 -2.52
C GLU A 152 0.74 24.24 -3.32
N HIS A 153 -0.12 24.03 -4.30
CA HIS A 153 0.00 23.00 -5.30
C HIS A 153 1.10 23.42 -6.29
N ASP A 154 2.38 23.30 -5.91
CA ASP A 154 3.49 23.37 -6.87
C ASP A 154 4.44 22.16 -6.76
N GLY A 155 3.84 20.97 -6.72
CA GLY A 155 4.52 19.74 -7.10
C GLY A 155 4.16 19.43 -8.55
N SER A 156 5.08 19.72 -9.49
CA SER A 156 4.99 19.47 -10.94
C SER A 156 3.81 18.58 -11.34
N SER A 157 2.82 19.16 -12.05
CA SER A 157 1.61 18.47 -12.54
C SER A 157 1.90 17.05 -13.08
N VAL A 158 3.07 16.85 -13.70
CA VAL A 158 3.52 15.56 -14.22
C VAL A 158 3.70 14.49 -13.15
N ALA A 159 4.34 14.79 -12.01
CA ALA A 159 4.56 13.81 -10.95
C ALA A 159 3.23 13.38 -10.29
N ALA A 160 2.34 14.35 -10.04
CA ALA A 160 1.00 14.09 -9.55
C ALA A 160 0.18 13.26 -10.56
N ASN A 161 0.31 13.56 -11.86
CA ASN A 161 -0.34 12.78 -12.93
C ASN A 161 0.20 11.34 -12.99
N VAL A 162 1.51 11.13 -12.83
CA VAL A 162 2.13 9.81 -12.81
C VAL A 162 1.63 8.99 -11.61
N LEU A 163 1.62 9.57 -10.41
CA LEU A 163 1.09 8.88 -9.23
C LEU A 163 -0.39 8.52 -9.40
N ARG A 164 -1.20 9.45 -9.94
CA ARG A 164 -2.61 9.19 -10.22
C ARG A 164 -2.78 8.02 -11.19
N LEU A 165 -1.98 7.96 -12.25
CA LEU A 165 -2.03 6.87 -13.23
C LEU A 165 -1.58 5.53 -12.63
N GLN A 166 -0.54 5.54 -11.78
CA GLN A 166 -0.11 4.35 -11.02
C GLN A 166 -1.21 3.83 -10.11
N ARG A 167 -1.89 4.72 -9.39
CA ARG A 167 -3.05 4.38 -8.54
C ARG A 167 -4.20 3.81 -9.37
N THR A 168 -4.55 4.44 -10.49
CA THR A 168 -5.60 3.91 -11.38
C THR A 168 -5.27 2.49 -11.86
N LYS A 169 -4.01 2.21 -12.22
CA LYS A 169 -3.57 0.86 -12.60
C LYS A 169 -3.60 -0.12 -11.44
N MET A 170 -3.17 0.30 -10.25
CA MET A 170 -3.26 -0.49 -9.02
C MET A 170 -4.70 -0.92 -8.74
N ASP A 171 -5.63 0.03 -8.82
CA ASP A 171 -7.03 -0.21 -8.50
C ASP A 171 -7.68 -1.14 -9.53
N ALA A 172 -7.39 -0.96 -10.81
CA ALA A 172 -7.88 -1.83 -11.88
C ALA A 172 -7.35 -3.27 -11.70
N LEU A 173 -6.05 -3.44 -11.45
CA LEU A 173 -5.47 -4.78 -11.30
C LEU A 173 -5.94 -5.47 -10.02
N ALA A 174 -6.08 -4.72 -8.92
CA ALA A 174 -6.65 -5.22 -7.68
C ALA A 174 -8.13 -5.61 -7.83
N ALA A 175 -8.91 -4.91 -8.65
CA ALA A 175 -10.29 -5.28 -8.96
C ALA A 175 -10.36 -6.59 -9.77
N ILE A 176 -9.49 -6.74 -10.79
CA ILE A 176 -9.40 -7.98 -11.58
C ILE A 176 -9.04 -9.18 -10.69
N LEU A 177 -8.02 -9.03 -9.84
CA LEU A 177 -7.62 -10.10 -8.92
C LEU A 177 -8.73 -10.47 -7.93
N ARG A 178 -9.43 -9.48 -7.36
CA ARG A 178 -10.57 -9.74 -6.46
C ARG A 178 -11.71 -10.48 -7.17
N ALA A 179 -12.09 -10.04 -8.36
CA ALA A 179 -13.13 -10.71 -9.15
C ALA A 179 -12.75 -12.16 -9.48
N ASP A 180 -11.50 -12.43 -9.85
CA ASP A 180 -11.02 -13.79 -10.11
C ASP A 180 -11.02 -14.66 -8.84
N PHE A 181 -10.62 -14.10 -7.70
CA PHE A 181 -10.70 -14.80 -6.41
C PHE A 181 -12.14 -15.12 -6.00
N GLU A 182 -13.07 -14.18 -6.17
CA GLU A 182 -14.49 -14.38 -5.89
C GLU A 182 -15.09 -15.44 -6.81
N GLN A 183 -14.80 -15.39 -8.11
CA GLN A 183 -15.26 -16.37 -9.09
C GLN A 183 -14.74 -17.78 -8.79
N THR A 184 -13.50 -17.89 -8.31
CA THR A 184 -12.87 -19.18 -8.00
C THR A 184 -13.13 -19.66 -6.57
N GLY A 185 -13.75 -18.82 -5.72
CA GLY A 185 -13.92 -19.08 -4.28
C GLY A 185 -12.60 -19.09 -3.51
N PHE A 186 -11.51 -18.55 -4.08
CA PHE A 186 -10.21 -18.52 -3.43
C PHE A 186 -10.20 -17.55 -2.25
N LYS A 187 -9.89 -18.07 -1.07
CA LYS A 187 -9.59 -17.28 0.13
C LYS A 187 -8.19 -17.62 0.60
N MET A 188 -7.38 -16.59 0.83
CA MET A 188 -6.08 -16.76 1.47
C MET A 188 -6.29 -17.31 2.88
N PRO A 189 -5.66 -18.44 3.26
CA PRO A 189 -5.88 -19.04 4.56
C PRO A 189 -5.37 -18.14 5.68
N ASP A 190 -6.08 -18.17 6.81
CA ASP A 190 -5.67 -17.50 8.04
C ASP A 190 -4.34 -18.11 8.50
N VAL A 191 -3.38 -17.25 8.84
CA VAL A 191 -2.02 -17.67 9.23
C VAL A 191 -2.03 -18.51 10.54
N GLY A 192 -3.18 -18.63 11.21
CA GLY A 192 -3.40 -19.49 12.38
C GLY A 192 -3.80 -20.95 12.10
N GLY A 193 -3.97 -21.35 10.84
CA GLY A 193 -4.44 -22.70 10.47
C GLY A 193 -3.38 -23.79 10.38
N ALA A 194 -2.17 -23.59 10.90
CA ALA A 194 -1.11 -24.61 10.93
C ALA A 194 -1.06 -25.35 12.27
N THR A 195 -2.19 -25.84 12.78
CA THR A 195 -2.20 -26.98 13.69
C THR A 195 -2.10 -28.25 12.86
N VAL A 196 -0.87 -28.62 12.53
CA VAL A 196 -0.56 -30.00 12.10
C VAL A 196 -0.59 -30.84 13.38
N PHE A 197 -1.50 -31.82 13.42
CA PHE A 197 -1.61 -32.86 14.44
C PHE A 197 -0.33 -33.70 14.55
#